data_AF-A0A9X3XNE1-F1
#
_entry.id   AF-A0A9X3XNE1-F1
#
_cell.length_a   1.000
_cell.length_b   1.000
_cell.length_c   1.000
_cell.angle_alpha   90.00
_cell.angle_beta   90.00
_cell.angle_gamma   90.00
#
_symmetry.space_group_name_H-M   'P 1'
#
loop_
_entity.id
_entity.type
_entity.pdbx_description
1 polymer ?
#
loop_
_entity_poly.entity_id
_entity_poly.type
_entity_poly.pdbx_seq_one_letter_code
_entity_poly.pdbx_strand_id
1 'polypeptide(L)'
;MELEILNSLKLRPGISNLPETLLIDFITDAIQDVKIFINYSDNEILPNGCKTIVKDLVVIKCNKLGSEGIASESHEGTSESYESDIPQEIKKKLYRYRRLRW
;
A
#
# COMPACT_ATOMS: atom_id res chain seq x y z
N MET A 1 -9.29 -12.34 0.81
CA MET A 1 -8.42 -11.26 1.34
C MET A 1 -8.90 -9.88 0.86
N GLU A 2 -8.99 -9.64 -0.46
CA GLU A 2 -9.34 -8.33 -1.02
C GLU A 2 -10.69 -7.78 -0.52
N LEU A 3 -11.75 -8.59 -0.57
CA LEU A 3 -13.08 -8.19 -0.06
C LEU A 3 -13.05 -7.75 1.41
N GLU A 4 -12.25 -8.42 2.23
CA GLU A 4 -12.14 -8.08 3.65
C GLU A 4 -11.33 -6.79 3.89
N ILE A 5 -10.33 -6.53 3.02
CA ILE A 5 -9.58 -5.27 3.03
C ILE A 5 -10.51 -4.14 2.59
N LEU A 6 -11.26 -4.32 1.51
CA LEU A 6 -12.25 -3.35 1.01
C LEU A 6 -13.29 -2.99 2.08
N ASN A 7 -13.91 -4.00 2.69
CA ASN A 7 -14.89 -3.78 3.78
C ASN A 7 -14.27 -3.04 4.95
N SER A 8 -13.02 -3.36 5.31
CA SER A 8 -12.31 -2.64 6.38
C SER A 8 -12.01 -1.18 6.02
N LEU A 9 -11.70 -0.89 4.75
CA LEU A 9 -11.36 0.46 4.29
C LEU A 9 -12.60 1.35 4.25
N LYS A 10 -13.75 0.81 3.85
CA LYS A 10 -15.04 1.53 3.85
C LYS A 10 -15.51 2.00 5.23
N LEU A 11 -15.00 1.41 6.31
CA LEU A 11 -15.30 1.85 7.68
C LEU A 11 -14.57 3.15 8.06
N ARG A 12 -13.56 3.57 7.29
CA ARG A 12 -12.74 4.74 7.62
C ARG A 12 -13.38 6.02 7.06
N PRO A 13 -13.61 7.05 7.90
CA PRO A 13 -14.09 8.34 7.41
C PRO A 13 -13.08 8.94 6.42
N GLY A 14 -13.55 9.45 5.29
CA GLY A 14 -12.73 10.00 4.19
C GLY A 14 -12.46 9.03 3.05
N ILE A 15 -12.34 7.73 3.33
CA ILE A 15 -12.14 6.67 2.32
C ILE A 15 -13.48 6.12 1.82
N SER A 16 -14.50 6.12 2.68
CA SER A 16 -15.87 5.67 2.35
C SER A 16 -16.49 6.40 1.16
N ASN A 17 -16.00 7.60 0.82
CA ASN A 17 -16.51 8.43 -0.26
C ASN A 17 -15.83 8.15 -1.60
N LEU A 18 -14.76 7.36 -1.63
CA LEU A 18 -14.08 6.99 -2.85
C LEU A 18 -14.87 5.89 -3.59
N PRO A 19 -14.88 5.91 -4.93
CA PRO A 19 -15.55 4.87 -5.70
C PRO A 19 -14.92 3.50 -5.41
N GLU A 20 -15.76 2.48 -5.29
CA GLU A 20 -15.32 1.12 -4.96
C GLU A 20 -14.31 0.57 -5.99
N THR A 21 -14.51 0.88 -7.27
CA THR A 21 -13.60 0.49 -8.36
C THR A 21 -12.18 0.99 -8.13
N LEU A 22 -12.03 2.23 -7.67
CA LEU A 22 -10.73 2.83 -7.34
C LEU A 22 -10.10 2.18 -6.11
N LEU A 23 -10.91 1.85 -5.09
CA LEU A 23 -10.40 1.15 -3.92
C LEU A 23 -9.91 -0.26 -4.28
N ILE A 24 -10.61 -0.97 -5.16
CA ILE A 24 -10.20 -2.29 -5.65
C ILE A 24 -8.89 -2.19 -6.44
N ASP A 25 -8.77 -1.17 -7.29
CA ASP A 25 -7.55 -0.90 -8.06
C ASP A 25 -6.34 -0.68 -7.12
N PHE A 26 -6.47 0.23 -6.14
CA PHE A 26 -5.42 0.46 -5.14
C PHE A 26 -5.09 -0.77 -4.27
N ILE A 27 -6.09 -1.60 -3.93
CA ILE A 27 -5.85 -2.84 -3.20
C ILE A 27 -5.03 -3.80 -4.07
N THR A 28 -5.36 -3.91 -5.35
CA THR A 28 -4.66 -4.78 -6.31
C THR A 28 -3.21 -4.36 -6.45
N ASP A 29 -2.97 -3.07 -6.67
CA ASP A 29 -1.63 -2.49 -6.76
C ASP A 29 -0.84 -2.73 -5.47
N ALA A 30 -1.42 -2.45 -4.31
CA ALA A 30 -0.76 -2.64 -3.03
C ALA A 30 -0.43 -4.13 -2.75
N ILE A 31 -1.25 -5.07 -3.23
CA ILE A 31 -0.94 -6.50 -3.16
C ILE A 31 0.27 -6.83 -4.04
N GLN A 32 0.31 -6.31 -5.26
CA GLN A 32 1.41 -6.54 -6.20
C GLN A 32 2.72 -5.93 -5.69
N ASP A 33 2.68 -4.68 -5.22
CA ASP A 33 3.82 -4.00 -4.59
C ASP A 33 4.40 -4.84 -3.45
N VAL A 34 3.53 -5.39 -2.60
CA VAL A 34 3.94 -6.27 -1.50
C VAL A 34 4.55 -7.56 -2.03
N LYS A 35 3.93 -8.24 -3.01
CA LYS A 35 4.45 -9.49 -3.60
C LYS A 35 5.84 -9.31 -4.17
N ILE A 36 6.03 -8.26 -4.99
CA ILE A 36 7.31 -7.90 -5.59
C ILE A 36 8.34 -7.69 -4.48
N PHE A 37 8.01 -6.90 -3.45
CA PHE A 37 8.93 -6.60 -2.36
C PHE A 37 9.40 -7.84 -1.58
N ILE A 38 8.48 -8.79 -1.35
CA ILE A 38 8.79 -10.01 -0.58
C ILE A 38 9.30 -11.17 -1.45
N ASN A 39 9.54 -10.93 -2.74
CA ASN A 39 9.94 -11.92 -3.73
C ASN A 39 8.93 -13.07 -3.89
N TYR A 40 7.64 -12.74 -3.91
CA TYR A 40 6.56 -13.67 -4.24
C TYR A 40 6.18 -13.55 -5.72
N SER A 41 5.80 -14.67 -6.32
CA SER A 41 5.27 -14.75 -7.68
C SER A 41 3.81 -14.29 -7.74
N ASP A 42 3.30 -13.93 -8.91
CA ASP A 42 1.92 -13.45 -9.08
C ASP A 42 0.86 -14.44 -8.57
N ASN A 43 1.12 -15.74 -8.72
CA ASN A 43 0.20 -16.81 -8.33
C ASN A 43 0.26 -17.14 -6.83
N GLU A 44 1.21 -16.56 -6.08
CA GLU A 44 1.37 -16.83 -4.65
C GLU A 44 0.39 -15.99 -3.82
N ILE A 45 -0.16 -16.61 -2.78
CA ILE A 45 -1.09 -15.96 -1.86
C ILE A 45 -0.28 -15.29 -0.75
N LEU A 46 -0.54 -14.00 -0.51
CA LEU A 46 0.11 -13.27 0.57
C LEU A 46 -0.24 -13.86 1.94
N PRO A 47 0.73 -13.94 2.88
CA PRO A 47 0.44 -14.32 4.27
C PRO A 47 -0.62 -13.40 4.90
N ASN A 48 -1.46 -13.95 5.78
CA ASN A 48 -2.51 -13.16 6.45
C ASN A 48 -1.98 -11.92 7.18
N GLY A 49 -0.76 -11.97 7.72
CA GLY A 49 -0.16 -10.81 8.38
C GLY A 49 0.22 -9.66 7.43
N CYS A 50 0.29 -9.90 6.11
CA CYS A 50 0.43 -8.85 5.10
C CYS A 50 -0.87 -8.07 4.86
N LYS A 51 -2.04 -8.58 5.31
CA LYS A 51 -3.34 -7.90 5.14
C LYS A 51 -3.34 -6.49 5.75
N THR A 52 -2.75 -6.33 6.93
CA THR A 52 -2.62 -5.02 7.59
C THR A 52 -1.67 -4.11 6.82
N ILE A 53 -0.59 -4.67 6.25
CA ILE A 53 0.40 -3.94 5.47
C ILE A 53 -0.22 -3.39 4.17
N VAL A 54 -0.96 -4.23 3.44
CA VAL A 54 -1.70 -3.81 2.24
C VAL A 54 -2.70 -2.71 2.59
N LYS A 55 -3.43 -2.85 3.71
CA LYS A 55 -4.36 -1.82 4.18
C LYS A 55 -3.67 -0.49 4.46
N ASP A 56 -2.52 -0.51 5.13
CA ASP A 56 -1.73 0.69 5.43
C ASP A 56 -1.29 1.37 4.11
N LEU A 57 -0.83 0.60 3.12
CA LEU A 57 -0.44 1.12 1.80
C LEU A 57 -1.61 1.77 1.06
N VAL A 58 -2.79 1.14 1.05
CA VAL A 58 -3.97 1.69 0.37
C VAL A 58 -4.40 3.02 1.03
N VAL A 59 -4.34 3.12 2.35
CA VAL A 59 -4.65 4.37 3.07
C VAL A 59 -3.67 5.49 2.65
N ILE A 60 -2.38 5.17 2.52
CA ILE A 60 -1.37 6.14 2.05
C ILE A 60 -1.68 6.58 0.62
N LYS A 61 -1.99 5.65 -0.30
CA LYS A 61 -2.35 5.99 -1.69
C LYS A 61 -3.62 6.86 -1.74
N CYS A 62 -4.65 6.55 -0.94
CA CYS A 62 -5.86 7.36 -0.83
C CYS A 62 -5.59 8.78 -0.30
N ASN A 63 -4.75 8.90 0.74
CA ASN A 63 -4.40 10.20 1.30
C ASN A 63 -3.58 11.04 0.33
N LYS A 64 -2.64 10.42 -0.41
CA LYS A 64 -1.85 11.07 -1.45
C LYS A 64 -2.77 11.67 -2.52
N LEU A 65 -3.71 10.88 -3.06
CA LEU A 65 -4.70 11.32 -4.05
C LEU A 65 -5.48 12.57 -3.62
N GLY A 66 -5.85 12.66 -2.33
CA GLY A 66 -6.55 13.84 -1.79
C GLY A 66 -5.66 15.05 -1.49
N SER A 67 -4.33 14.87 -1.45
CA SER A 67 -3.34 15.87 -1.03
C SER A 67 -2.53 16.50 -2.16
N GLU A 68 -2.68 16.02 -3.41
CA GLU A 68 -1.95 16.49 -4.59
C GLU A 68 -2.11 18.01 -4.86
N GLY A 69 -3.17 18.65 -4.34
CA GLY A 69 -3.37 20.09 -4.41
C GLY A 69 -2.66 20.92 -3.31
N ILE A 70 -2.16 20.29 -2.24
CA ILE A 70 -1.55 20.97 -1.08
C ILE A 70 -0.02 20.78 -1.06
N ALA A 71 0.49 19.72 -1.70
CA ALA A 71 1.92 19.37 -1.71
C ALA A 71 2.81 20.28 -2.58
N SER A 72 2.29 21.38 -3.14
CA SER A 72 3.12 22.40 -3.82
C SER A 72 3.86 23.33 -2.84
N GLU A 73 3.61 23.24 -1.53
CA GLU A 73 4.32 24.02 -0.52
C GLU A 73 4.97 23.11 0.54
N SER A 74 6.32 23.12 0.56
CA SER A 74 7.22 22.68 1.64
C SER A 74 7.47 21.16 1.84
N HIS A 75 8.51 20.64 1.17
CA HIS A 75 9.56 19.89 1.87
C HIS A 75 10.89 19.89 1.08
N GLU A 76 11.71 20.90 1.35
CA GLU A 76 13.15 20.81 1.15
C GLU A 76 13.72 19.72 2.07
N GLY A 77 14.55 18.81 1.54
CA GLY A 77 15.61 18.21 2.37
C GLY A 77 15.62 16.70 2.64
N THR A 78 14.98 15.85 1.85
CA THR A 78 15.45 14.45 1.74
C THR A 78 15.13 13.89 0.37
N SER A 79 16.19 13.60 -0.39
CA SER A 79 16.13 12.81 -1.60
C SER A 79 15.70 11.39 -1.24
N GLU A 80 14.40 11.18 -1.02
CA GLU A 80 13.84 9.83 -1.03
C GLU A 80 13.88 9.39 -2.47
N SER A 81 14.86 8.54 -2.81
CA SER A 81 14.89 7.88 -4.11
C SER A 81 13.49 7.36 -4.39
N TYR A 82 12.90 7.80 -5.50
CA TYR A 82 11.63 7.37 -6.10
C TYR A 82 11.58 5.85 -6.40
N GLU A 83 12.51 5.06 -5.89
CA GLU A 83 12.69 3.64 -6.16
C GLU A 83 11.92 2.71 -5.22
N SER A 84 11.03 3.24 -4.37
CA SER A 84 10.12 2.37 -3.61
C SER A 84 8.84 3.08 -3.19
N ASP A 85 7.72 2.71 -3.80
CA ASP A 85 6.35 3.18 -3.44
C ASP A 85 5.97 2.89 -1.97
N ILE A 86 6.71 1.99 -1.31
CA ILE A 86 6.49 1.52 0.05
C ILE A 86 7.32 2.34 1.06
N PRO A 87 6.70 3.05 2.02
CA PRO A 87 7.42 3.78 3.08
C PRO A 87 8.31 2.90 3.95
N GLN A 88 9.39 3.49 4.50
CA GLN A 88 10.38 2.78 5.32
C GLN A 88 9.78 2.04 6.54
N GLU A 89 8.76 2.61 7.18
CA GLU A 89 8.07 1.97 8.30
C GLU A 89 7.34 0.69 7.88
N ILE A 90 6.78 0.67 6.67
CA ILE A 90 6.10 -0.50 6.11
C ILE A 90 7.12 -1.54 5.66
N LYS A 91 8.24 -1.12 5.05
CA LYS A 91 9.36 -2.00 4.69
C LYS A 91 9.85 -2.82 5.89
N LYS A 92 9.99 -2.20 7.07
CA LYS A 92 10.36 -2.90 8.33
C LYS A 92 9.44 -4.08 8.64
N LYS A 93 8.12 -3.90 8.46
CA LYS A 93 7.13 -4.97 8.66
C LYS A 93 7.24 -6.06 7.57
N LEU A 94 7.58 -5.68 6.34
CA LEU A 94 7.67 -6.58 5.19
C LEU A 94 8.93 -7.44 5.15
N TYR A 95 10.05 -6.98 5.70
CA TYR A 95 11.31 -7.74 5.66
C TYR A 95 11.18 -9.16 6.25
N ARG A 96 10.32 -9.35 7.26
CA ARG A 96 10.08 -10.67 7.87
C ARG A 96 9.41 -11.69 6.93
N TYR A 97 8.81 -11.22 5.83
CA TYR A 97 8.13 -12.03 4.83
C TYR A 97 8.96 -12.23 3.56
N ARG A 98 10.06 -11.49 3.42
CA ARG A 98 10.87 -11.50 2.21
C ARG A 98 11.65 -12.80 2.08
N ARG A 99 11.45 -13.51 0.96
CA ARG A 99 12.20 -14.72 0.63
C ARG A 99 13.57 -14.36 0.08
N LEU A 100 14.59 -15.12 0.44
CA LEU A 100 15.88 -15.05 -0.23
C LEU A 100 15.71 -15.59 -1.64
N ARG A 101 16.17 -14.82 -2.62
CA ARG A 101 16.28 -15.27 -4.01
C ARG A 101 17.75 -15.60 -4.23
N TRP A 102 18.02 -16.85 -4.56
CA TRP A 102 19.33 -17.36 -4.99
C TRP A 102 19.40 -17.37 -6.52
#